data_AF-R2VI69-F1
#
_entry.id   AF-R2VI69-F1
#
_cell.length_a   1.000
_cell.length_b   1.000
_cell.length_c   1.000
_cell.angle_alpha   90.00
_cell.angle_beta   90.00
_cell.angle_gamma   90.00
#
_symmetry.space_group_name_H-M   'P 1'
#
loop_
_entity.id
_entity.type
_entity.pdbx_description
1 polymer ?
#
loop_
_entity_poly.entity_id
_entity_poly.type
_entity_poly.pdbx_seq_one_letter_code
_entity_poly.pdbx_strand_id
1 'polypeptide(L)' 'MYSALAMLYATHVIDGKRKIETVPASILDQVTEIVNDAKKQEETK' A
#
# COMPACT_ATOMS: atom_id res chain seq x y z
N MET A 1 7.99 8.28 -7.50
CA MET A 1 8.25 8.77 -6.13
C MET A 1 6.93 8.74 -5.39
N TYR A 2 6.81 7.90 -4.36
CA TYR A 2 5.55 7.75 -3.63
C TYR A 2 5.38 8.88 -2.62
N SER A 3 4.14 9.37 -2.45
CA SER A 3 3.87 10.33 -1.39
C SER A 3 4.01 9.67 -0.02
N ALA A 4 4.44 10.42 1.00
CA ALA A 4 4.50 9.93 2.37
C ALA A 4 3.13 9.42 2.86
N LEU A 5 2.04 10.03 2.38
CA LEU A 5 0.68 9.60 2.66
C LEU A 5 0.35 8.23 2.04
N ALA A 6 0.79 7.99 0.80
CA ALA A 6 0.62 6.71 0.11
C ALA A 6 1.39 5.60 0.83
N MET A 7 2.63 5.84 1.26
CA MET A 7 3.37 4.85 2.05
C MET A 7 2.66 4.53 3.37
N LEU A 8 2.21 5.54 4.12
CA LEU A 8 1.53 5.34 5.40
C LEU A 8 0.22 4.57 5.24
N TYR A 9 -0.54 4.85 4.18
CA TYR A 9 -1.74 4.07 3.85
C TYR A 9 -1.39 2.63 3.43
N ALA A 10 -0.39 2.46 2.57
CA ALA A 10 0.07 1.13 2.16
C ALA A 10 0.51 0.29 3.35
N THR A 11 1.27 0.84 4.29
CA THR A 11 1.63 0.15 5.54
C THR A 11 0.41 -0.26 6.33
N HIS A 12 -0.58 0.62 6.50
CA HIS A 12 -1.82 0.26 7.20
C HIS A 12 -2.63 -0.82 6.47
N VAL A 13 -2.56 -0.87 5.14
CA VAL A 13 -3.23 -1.90 4.33
C VAL A 13 -2.48 -3.23 4.43
N ILE A 14 -1.15 -3.22 4.37
CA ILE A 14 -0.30 -4.41 4.53
C ILE A 14 -0.46 -5.00 5.93
N ASP A 15 -0.47 -4.15 6.97
CA ASP A 15 -0.65 -4.52 8.38
C ASP A 15 -2.10 -4.95 8.71
N GLY A 16 -3.02 -4.93 7.73
CA GLY A 16 -4.41 -5.36 7.89
C GLY A 16 -5.30 -4.40 8.71
N LYS A 17 -4.78 -3.24 9.10
CA LYS A 17 -5.50 -2.22 9.87
C LYS A 17 -6.49 -1.41 9.02
N ARG A 18 -6.31 -1.36 7.70
CA ARG A 18 -7.19 -0.66 6.75
C ARG A 18 -7.39 -1.46 5.46
N LYS A 19 -8.55 -1.29 4.82
CA LYS A 19 -8.81 -1.81 3.48
C LYS A 19 -8.40 -0.80 2.41
N ILE A 20 -8.00 -1.30 1.24
CA ILE A 20 -7.68 -0.46 0.08
C ILE A 20 -8.86 0.42 -0.37
N GLU A 21 -10.09 0.03 -0.01
CA GLU A 21 -11.34 0.78 -0.26
C GLU A 21 -11.41 2.12 0.51
N THR A 22 -10.64 2.26 1.60
CA THR A 22 -10.55 3.50 2.37
C THR A 22 -9.53 4.47 1.80
N VAL A 23 -8.78 4.05 0.78
CA VAL A 23 -7.72 4.83 0.16
C VAL A 23 -8.34 5.82 -0.83
N PRO A 24 -7.99 7.12 -0.75
CA PRO A 24 -8.40 8.11 -1.74
C PRO A 24 -7.93 7.72 -3.15
N ALA A 25 -8.80 7.86 -4.15
CA ALA A 25 -8.48 7.52 -5.54
C ALA A 25 -7.17 8.15 -6.06
N SER A 26 -6.84 9.37 -5.60
CA SER A 26 -5.60 10.07 -5.96
C SER A 26 -4.31 9.36 -5.56
N ILE A 27 -4.35 8.47 -4.56
CA ILE A 27 -3.19 7.69 -4.09
C ILE A 27 -3.44 6.18 -4.16
N LEU A 28 -4.58 5.75 -4.70
CA LEU A 28 -4.99 4.34 -4.73
C LEU A 28 -4.04 3.51 -5.59
N ASP A 29 -3.63 4.02 -6.75
CA ASP A 29 -2.65 3.34 -7.62
C ASP A 29 -1.31 3.18 -6.91
N GLN A 30 -0.80 4.25 -6.27
CA GLN A 30 0.46 4.22 -5.53
C GLN A 30 0.41 3.23 -4.35
N VAL A 31 -0.68 3.24 -3.59
CA VAL A 31 -0.86 2.33 -2.45
C VAL A 31 -0.94 0.88 -2.92
N THR A 32 -1.65 0.63 -4.01
CA THR A 32 -1.80 -0.71 -4.59
C THR A 32 -0.46 -1.26 -5.08
N GLU A 33 0.35 -0.43 -5.75
CA GLU A 33 1.69 -0.77 -6.20
C GLU A 33 2.60 -1.13 -5.02
N ILE A 34 2.64 -0.31 -3.96
CA ILE A 34 3.45 -0.58 -2.76
C ILE A 34 3.00 -1.86 -2.05
N VAL A 35 1.69 -2.09 -1.90
CA VAL A 35 1.14 -3.31 -1.27
C VAL A 35 1.52 -4.55 -2.08
N ASN A 36 1.42 -4.49 -3.41
CA ASN A 36 1.78 -5.60 -4.28
C ASN A 36 3.28 -5.88 -4.26
N ASP A 37 4.11 -4.84 -4.31
CA ASP A 37 5.57 -4.98 -4.22
C ASP A 37 6.00 -5.55 -2.86
N ALA A 38 5.39 -5.07 -1.76
CA ALA A 38 5.64 -5.59 -0.42
C ALA A 38 5.28 -7.08 -0.31
N LYS A 39 4.13 -7.50 -0.86
CA LYS A 39 3.73 -8.92 -0.90
C LYS A 39 4.71 -9.78 -1.71
N LYS A 40 5.17 -9.30 -2.87
CA LYS A 40 6.16 -10.02 -3.69
C LYS A 40 7.49 -10.17 -2.98
N GLN A 41 7.92 -9.18 -2.20
CA GLN A 41 9.15 -9.26 -1.41
C GLN A 41 9.02 -10.26 -0.26
N GLU A 42 7.83 -10.43 0.33
CA GLU A 42 7.56 -11.44 1.36
C GLU A 42 7.64 -12.88 0.81
N GLU A 43 7.16 -13.12 -0.42
CA GLU A 43 7.24 -14.42 -1.08
C GLU A 43 8.65 -14.80 -1.55
N THR A 44 9.56 -13.83 -1.63
CA THR A 44 10.94 -14.04 -2.11
C THR A 44 11.94 -14.29 -0.95
N LYS A 45 11.45 -14.48 0.29
CA LYS A 45 12.29 -14.65 1.48
C LYS A 45 12.37 -16.09 1.97
#